data_AF-A0A5B7DA28-F1
#
_entry.id   AF-A0A5B7DA28-F1
#
_cell.length_a   1.000
_cell.length_b   1.000
_cell.length_c   1.000
_cell.angle_alpha   90.00
_cell.angle_beta   90.00
_cell.angle_gamma   90.00
#
_symmetry.space_group_name_H-M   'P 1'
#
loop_
_entity.id
_entity.type
_entity.pdbx_description
1 polymer ?
#
loop_
_entity_poly.entity_id
_entity_poly.type
_entity_poly.pdbx_seq_one_letter_code
_entity_poly.pdbx_strand_id
1 'polypeptide(L)'
;MGYGFVFQDMTGMLLGQNLPRRLPRTSSTRILVATWLVFAIVFVSAYCGNLTASLTLPKYPPRPETLLQLVDSVKKITMEGFGEEYKIFFSKSKSPMFQKLGFLMDFVPSLMVGQQQATEKNQAHLGTRHYLHHNIAKWFTRPDGSEMLYIGRESILPGQSAWPLPLDAPYVVNIDYLLMAVVEAGLYEKWMSDLLFKVRQEKREQQREQQLDAKPEPTRSKEMTLSLSMDHMQGAFTLLLLGLVLGALVFSRELMCQNYV
;
A
#
# COMPACT_ATOMS: atom_id res chain seq x y z
N MET A 1 -28.79 32.58 -34.11
CA MET A 1 -28.42 31.84 -32.88
C MET A 1 -26.91 31.79 -32.84
N GLY A 2 -26.28 32.49 -31.90
CA GLY A 2 -24.83 32.49 -31.80
C GLY A 2 -24.32 31.12 -31.36
N TYR A 3 -23.24 30.63 -31.97
CA TYR A 3 -22.58 29.37 -31.62
C TYR A 3 -22.29 29.23 -30.12
N GLY A 4 -22.05 30.35 -29.42
CA GLY A 4 -21.82 30.37 -27.96
C GLY A 4 -23.01 29.88 -27.12
N PHE A 5 -24.25 30.16 -27.53
CA PHE A 5 -25.43 29.71 -26.78
C PHE A 5 -25.63 28.19 -26.87
N VAL A 6 -25.38 27.61 -28.04
CA VAL A 6 -25.47 26.16 -28.24
C VAL A 6 -24.40 25.44 -27.43
N PHE A 7 -23.18 25.98 -27.43
CA PHE A 7 -22.09 25.43 -26.62
C PHE A 7 -22.43 25.46 -25.12
N GLN A 8 -22.90 26.61 -24.62
CA GLN A 8 -23.31 26.77 -23.23
C GLN A 8 -24.41 25.77 -22.83
N ASP A 9 -25.44 25.61 -23.66
CA ASP A 9 -26.52 24.66 -23.44
C ASP A 9 -26.00 23.21 -23.40
N MET A 10 -25.09 22.82 -24.30
CA MET A 10 -24.52 21.46 -24.32
C MET A 10 -23.66 21.17 -23.09
N THR A 11 -22.82 22.12 -22.66
CA THR A 11 -22.05 22.01 -21.40
C THR A 11 -22.96 21.98 -20.17
N GLY A 12 -24.03 22.77 -20.16
CA GLY A 12 -25.01 22.78 -19.08
C GLY A 12 -25.77 21.46 -18.95
N MET A 13 -26.09 20.82 -20.08
CA MET A 13 -26.67 19.47 -20.10
C MET A 13 -25.67 18.42 -19.61
N LEU A 14 -24.39 18.53 -19.98
CA LEU A 14 -23.34 17.60 -19.52
C LEU A 14 -23.16 17.65 -18.00
N LEU A 15 -23.18 18.85 -17.42
CA LEU A 15 -23.06 19.08 -15.98
C LEU A 15 -24.37 18.83 -15.21
N GLY A 16 -25.46 18.49 -15.89
CA GLY A 16 -26.78 18.28 -15.28
C GLY A 16 -27.44 19.55 -14.74
N GLN A 17 -26.97 20.74 -15.13
CA GLN A 17 -27.43 22.03 -14.59
C GLN A 17 -28.55 22.67 -15.42
N ASN A 18 -28.62 22.40 -16.73
CA ASN A 18 -29.57 23.05 -17.62
C ASN A 18 -30.27 22.05 -18.56
N LEU A 19 -31.60 22.09 -18.61
CA LEU A 19 -32.37 21.58 -19.76
C LEU A 19 -32.41 22.68 -20.84
N PRO A 20 -32.49 22.32 -22.14
CA PRO A 20 -32.60 23.33 -23.18
C PRO A 20 -33.85 24.19 -22.94
N ARG A 21 -33.67 25.51 -22.82
CA ARG A 21 -34.76 26.50 -22.59
C ARG A 21 -35.90 26.40 -23.61
N ARG A 22 -35.63 25.83 -24.78
CA ARG A 22 -36.63 25.49 -25.80
C ARG A 22 -36.44 24.05 -26.22
N LEU A 23 -37.51 23.26 -26.11
CA LEU A 23 -37.53 21.91 -26.67
C LEU A 23 -37.27 22.00 -28.19
N PRO A 24 -36.37 21.16 -28.73
CA PRO A 24 -36.10 21.18 -30.15
C PRO A 24 -37.38 20.88 -30.94
N ARG A 25 -37.75 21.77 -31.87
CA ARG A 25 -38.95 21.61 -32.71
C ARG A 25 -38.77 20.52 -33.77
N THR A 26 -37.54 20.30 -34.22
CA THR A 26 -37.20 19.36 -35.31
C THR A 26 -36.85 17.98 -34.75
N SER A 27 -37.28 16.89 -35.41
CA SER A 27 -37.00 15.52 -34.95
C SER A 27 -35.51 15.20 -34.88
N SER A 28 -34.70 15.70 -35.82
CA SER A 28 -33.25 15.45 -35.84
C SER A 28 -32.51 16.06 -34.64
N THR A 29 -32.92 17.24 -34.18
CA THR A 29 -32.31 17.88 -33.00
C THR A 29 -32.75 17.22 -31.70
N ARG A 30 -33.95 16.61 -31.65
CA ARG A 30 -34.38 15.79 -30.51
C ARG A 30 -33.52 14.53 -30.37
N ILE A 31 -33.21 13.85 -31.48
CA ILE A 31 -32.34 12.67 -31.47
C ILE A 31 -30.94 13.05 -30.98
N LEU A 32 -30.39 14.16 -31.49
CA LEU A 32 -29.07 14.64 -31.04
C LEU A 32 -29.05 14.93 -29.54
N VAL A 33 -30.03 15.66 -29.01
CA VAL A 33 -30.12 15.95 -27.58
C VAL A 33 -30.32 14.68 -26.75
N ALA A 34 -31.15 13.73 -27.20
CA ALA A 34 -31.35 12.46 -26.51
C ALA A 34 -30.06 11.63 -26.44
N THR A 35 -29.34 11.51 -27.55
CA THR A 35 -28.04 10.81 -27.59
C THR A 35 -27.01 11.53 -26.71
N TRP A 36 -26.99 12.87 -26.71
CA TRP A 36 -26.12 13.66 -25.85
C TRP A 36 -26.40 13.44 -24.36
N LEU A 37 -27.68 13.36 -23.98
CA LEU A 37 -28.07 13.09 -22.59
C LEU A 37 -27.68 11.68 -22.15
N VAL A 38 -27.86 10.66 -23.00
CA VAL A 38 -27.40 9.30 -22.71
C VAL A 38 -25.88 9.28 -22.54
N PHE A 39 -25.14 9.93 -23.44
CA PHE A 39 -23.70 10.07 -23.32
C PHE A 39 -23.30 10.75 -22.00
N ALA A 40 -23.93 11.87 -21.65
CA ALA A 40 -23.65 12.61 -20.42
C ALA A 40 -23.87 11.75 -19.16
N ILE A 41 -24.97 10.99 -19.10
CA ILE A 41 -25.26 10.08 -17.98
C ILE A 41 -24.20 9.00 -17.86
N VAL A 42 -23.82 8.37 -18.97
CA VAL A 42 -22.77 7.32 -18.98
C VAL A 42 -21.42 7.90 -18.57
N PHE A 43 -21.07 9.08 -19.08
CA PHE A 43 -19.81 9.74 -18.79
C PHE A 43 -19.70 10.14 -17.31
N VAL A 44 -20.73 10.82 -16.77
CA VAL A 44 -20.76 11.27 -15.37
C VAL A 44 -20.77 10.06 -14.42
N SER A 45 -21.55 9.01 -14.71
CA SER A 45 -21.58 7.82 -13.87
C SER A 45 -20.24 7.07 -13.88
N ALA A 46 -19.58 6.92 -15.03
CA ALA A 46 -18.26 6.31 -15.13
C ALA A 46 -17.20 7.13 -14.37
N TYR A 47 -17.24 8.46 -14.49
CA TYR A 47 -16.33 9.35 -13.76
C TYR A 47 -16.52 9.23 -12.25
N CYS A 48 -17.76 9.35 -11.76
CA CYS A 48 -18.07 9.22 -10.33
C CYS A 48 -17.70 7.84 -9.78
N GLY A 49 -17.92 6.77 -10.57
CA GLY A 49 -17.55 5.40 -10.19
C GLY A 49 -16.04 5.22 -10.03
N ASN A 50 -15.25 5.64 -11.03
CA ASN A 50 -13.79 5.56 -10.96
C ASN A 50 -13.21 6.47 -9.87
N LEU A 51 -13.75 7.67 -9.69
CA LEU A 51 -13.33 8.57 -8.62
C LEU A 51 -13.58 7.95 -7.24
N THR A 52 -14.78 7.38 -7.03
CA THR A 52 -15.12 6.69 -5.79
C THR A 52 -14.16 5.53 -5.55
N ALA A 53 -13.91 4.69 -6.55
CA ALA A 53 -12.96 3.57 -6.44
C ALA A 53 -11.53 4.04 -6.10
N SER A 54 -11.06 5.14 -6.70
CA SER A 54 -9.73 5.68 -6.41
C SER A 54 -9.62 6.35 -5.05
N LEU A 55 -10.73 6.85 -4.49
CA LEU A 55 -10.76 7.46 -3.16
C LEU A 55 -10.94 6.42 -2.04
N THR A 56 -11.62 5.31 -2.33
CA THR A 56 -11.83 4.23 -1.35
C THR A 56 -10.65 3.28 -1.25
N LEU A 57 -9.88 3.09 -2.33
CA LEU A 57 -8.70 2.22 -2.34
C LEU A 57 -7.44 3.04 -2.05
N PRO A 58 -6.84 2.91 -0.84
CA PRO A 58 -5.56 3.54 -0.56
C PRO A 58 -4.49 2.98 -1.51
N LYS A 59 -3.87 3.85 -2.31
CA LYS A 59 -2.67 3.50 -3.08
C LYS A 59 -1.49 3.40 -2.12
N TYR A 60 -1.13 2.18 -1.76
CA TYR A 60 0.12 1.92 -1.06
C TYR A 60 1.30 2.08 -2.03
N PRO A 61 2.44 2.64 -1.59
CA PRO A 61 3.65 2.62 -2.39
C PRO A 61 4.02 1.16 -2.73
N PRO A 62 4.67 0.93 -3.88
CA PRO A 62 5.13 -0.41 -4.23
C PRO A 62 6.03 -0.93 -3.12
N ARG A 63 5.70 -2.11 -2.60
CA ARG A 63 6.47 -2.78 -1.57
C ARG A 63 7.72 -3.39 -2.21
N PRO A 64 8.93 -3.08 -1.72
CA PRO A 64 10.13 -3.79 -2.15
C PRO A 64 9.98 -5.30 -1.91
N GLU A 65 9.98 -6.09 -2.98
CA GLU A 65 9.85 -7.56 -2.94
C GLU A 65 11.15 -8.29 -3.34
N THR A 66 12.06 -7.56 -3.99
CA THR A 66 13.35 -8.07 -4.46
C THR A 66 14.51 -7.39 -3.75
N LEU A 67 15.67 -8.04 -3.73
CA LEU A 67 16.87 -7.48 -3.11
C LEU A 67 17.28 -6.16 -3.76
N LEU A 68 17.17 -6.06 -5.09
CA LEU A 68 17.48 -4.83 -5.82
C LEU A 68 16.59 -3.67 -5.36
N GLN A 69 15.27 -3.89 -5.30
CA GLN A 69 14.33 -2.88 -4.82
C GLN A 69 14.57 -2.51 -3.35
N LEU A 70 14.94 -3.49 -2.53
CA LEU A 70 15.21 -3.28 -1.10
C LEU A 70 16.41 -2.35 -0.89
N VAL A 71 17.51 -2.62 -1.60
CA VAL A 71 18.76 -1.86 -1.49
C VAL A 71 18.63 -0.42 -2.01
N ASP A 72 17.68 -0.16 -2.91
CA ASP A 72 17.41 1.18 -3.44
C ASP A 72 16.41 1.99 -2.60
N SER A 73 15.50 1.32 -1.90
CA SER A 73 14.43 1.98 -1.13
C SER A 73 14.81 2.30 0.32
N VAL A 74 15.71 1.51 0.91
CA VAL A 74 15.96 1.51 2.35
C VAL A 74 17.30 2.17 2.68
N LYS A 75 17.36 2.91 3.81
CA LYS A 75 18.59 3.58 4.26
C LYS A 75 19.57 2.65 4.98
N LYS A 76 19.07 1.66 5.71
CA LYS A 76 19.88 0.67 6.46
C LYS A 76 19.18 -0.67 6.54
N ILE A 77 19.96 -1.75 6.49
CA ILE A 77 19.48 -3.12 6.64
C ILE A 77 20.07 -3.66 7.93
N THR A 78 19.21 -3.84 8.93
CA THR A 78 19.62 -4.31 10.26
C THR A 78 19.66 -5.83 10.30
N MET A 79 20.55 -6.37 11.10
CA MET A 79 20.62 -7.79 11.41
C MET A 79 21.19 -7.98 12.81
N GLU A 80 20.96 -9.14 13.41
CA GLU A 80 21.57 -9.50 14.69
C GLU A 80 23.09 -9.67 14.58
N GLY A 81 23.79 -9.62 15.72
CA GLY A 81 25.26 -9.57 15.77
C GLY A 81 25.99 -10.74 15.10
N PHE A 82 25.34 -11.90 14.91
CA PHE A 82 25.97 -13.07 14.30
C PHE A 82 26.30 -12.92 12.81
N GLY A 83 25.97 -11.81 12.17
CA GLY A 83 26.26 -11.67 10.75
C GLY A 83 27.13 -10.50 10.36
N GLU A 84 28.05 -10.13 11.25
CA GLU A 84 29.33 -9.52 10.86
C GLU A 84 29.98 -10.28 9.70
N GLU A 85 29.93 -11.62 9.73
CA GLU A 85 30.42 -12.47 8.64
C GLU A 85 29.68 -12.23 7.32
N TYR A 86 28.34 -12.10 7.36
CA TYR A 86 27.56 -11.80 6.16
C TYR A 86 27.92 -10.43 5.58
N LYS A 87 28.14 -9.41 6.43
CA LYS A 87 28.59 -8.09 5.96
C LYS A 87 29.93 -8.17 5.24
N ILE A 88 30.89 -8.92 5.80
CA ILE A 88 32.20 -9.14 5.16
C ILE A 88 32.03 -9.90 3.84
N PHE A 89 31.22 -10.96 3.82
CA PHE A 89 30.93 -11.76 2.63
C PHE A 89 30.34 -10.92 1.50
N PHE A 90 29.29 -10.13 1.79
CA PHE A 90 28.63 -9.29 0.80
C PHE A 90 29.54 -8.16 0.31
N SER A 91 30.31 -7.54 1.20
CA SER A 91 31.27 -6.47 0.85
C SER A 91 32.40 -6.96 -0.06
N LYS A 92 32.83 -8.23 0.10
CA LYS A 92 33.87 -8.86 -0.75
C LYS A 92 33.31 -9.47 -2.04
N SER A 93 32.00 -9.47 -2.24
CA SER A 93 31.38 -10.04 -3.42
C SER A 93 31.76 -9.29 -4.70
N LYS A 94 31.75 -9.97 -5.85
CA LYS A 94 31.95 -9.33 -7.18
C LYS A 94 30.70 -8.61 -7.68
N SER A 95 29.53 -8.87 -7.08
CA SER A 95 28.27 -8.25 -7.49
C SER A 95 28.13 -6.85 -6.87
N PRO A 96 27.90 -5.79 -7.68
CA PRO A 96 27.67 -4.44 -7.18
C PRO A 96 26.48 -4.36 -6.20
N MET A 97 25.44 -5.17 -6.43
CA MET A 97 24.27 -5.24 -5.57
C MET A 97 24.62 -5.77 -4.16
N PHE A 98 25.43 -6.83 -4.08
CA PHE A 98 25.86 -7.37 -2.78
C PHE A 98 26.84 -6.45 -2.08
N GLN A 99 27.73 -5.77 -2.80
CA GLN A 99 28.60 -4.75 -2.19
C GLN A 99 27.77 -3.63 -1.56
N LYS A 100 26.74 -3.15 -2.27
CA LYS A 100 25.82 -2.13 -1.76
C LYS A 100 25.02 -2.64 -0.56
N LEU A 101 24.55 -3.89 -0.59
CA LEU A 101 23.93 -4.55 0.56
C LEU A 101 24.87 -4.52 1.78
N GLY A 102 26.11 -4.97 1.64
CA GLY A 102 27.10 -4.99 2.71
C GLY A 102 27.40 -3.61 3.30
N PHE A 103 27.41 -2.56 2.47
CA PHE A 103 27.56 -1.18 2.94
C PHE A 103 26.37 -0.70 3.78
N LEU A 104 25.14 -1.12 3.44
CA LEU A 104 23.91 -0.74 4.15
C LEU A 104 23.69 -1.56 5.44
N MET A 105 24.47 -2.61 5.67
CA MET A 105 24.29 -3.48 6.83
C MET A 105 24.74 -2.83 8.15
N ASP A 106 23.84 -2.87 9.12
CA ASP A 106 24.04 -2.41 10.49
C ASP A 106 23.60 -3.50 11.48
N PHE A 107 24.16 -3.49 12.69
CA PHE A 107 23.93 -4.55 13.67
C PHE A 107 23.10 -4.07 14.85
N VAL A 108 22.13 -4.89 15.23
CA VAL A 108 21.22 -4.65 16.35
C VAL A 108 21.32 -5.77 17.37
N PRO A 109 21.07 -5.51 18.66
CA PRO A 109 21.24 -6.51 19.72
C PRO A 109 20.19 -7.64 19.66
N SER A 110 19.04 -7.41 19.03
CA SER A 110 17.99 -8.43 18.89
C SER A 110 17.11 -8.19 17.68
N LEU A 111 16.47 -9.28 17.20
CA LEU A 111 15.44 -9.24 16.16
C LEU A 111 14.36 -8.18 16.48
N MET A 112 13.88 -8.16 17.72
CA MET A 112 12.80 -7.25 18.16
C MET A 112 13.16 -5.78 17.91
N VAL A 113 14.38 -5.39 18.29
CA VAL A 113 14.87 -4.02 18.09
C VAL A 113 14.97 -3.70 16.60
N GLY A 114 15.47 -4.63 15.79
CA GLY A 114 15.55 -4.46 14.34
C GLY A 114 14.18 -4.30 13.67
N GLN A 115 13.20 -5.14 14.04
CA GLN A 115 11.84 -5.08 13.53
C GLN A 115 11.09 -3.82 13.99
N GLN A 116 11.30 -3.38 15.23
CA GLN A 116 10.75 -2.13 15.72
C GLN A 116 11.34 -0.93 14.96
N GLN A 117 12.66 -0.91 14.74
CA GLN A 117 13.30 0.11 13.92
C GLN A 117 12.80 0.09 12.47
N ALA A 118 12.51 -1.08 11.90
CA ALA A 118 11.90 -1.19 10.57
C ALA A 118 10.46 -0.65 10.50
N THR A 119 9.75 -0.61 11.63
CA THR A 119 8.40 -0.04 11.73
C THR A 119 8.44 1.49 11.83
N GLU A 120 9.43 2.03 12.55
CA GLU A 120 9.52 3.47 12.86
C GLU A 120 10.41 4.26 11.88
N LYS A 121 11.42 3.61 11.29
CA LYS A 121 12.43 4.22 10.44
C LYS A 121 12.38 3.59 9.05
N ASN A 122 12.93 4.27 8.05
CA ASN A 122 13.10 3.70 6.70
C ASN A 122 14.26 2.67 6.67
N GLN A 123 14.04 1.53 7.34
CA GLN A 123 14.98 0.45 7.56
C GLN A 123 14.31 -0.90 7.31
N ALA A 124 15.12 -1.90 6.99
CA ALA A 124 14.67 -3.28 6.87
C ALA A 124 15.45 -4.16 7.85
N HIS A 125 14.92 -5.33 8.15
CA HIS A 125 15.57 -6.30 9.02
C HIS A 125 15.76 -7.63 8.29
N LEU A 126 16.97 -8.17 8.35
CA LEU A 126 17.35 -9.45 7.75
C LEU A 126 17.35 -10.54 8.80
N GLY A 127 16.67 -11.65 8.52
CA GLY A 127 16.62 -12.81 9.41
C GLY A 127 15.99 -14.01 8.73
N THR A 128 15.90 -15.12 9.46
CA THR A 128 15.31 -16.37 8.96
C THR A 128 13.80 -16.20 8.70
N ARG A 129 13.34 -16.57 7.50
CA ARG A 129 11.95 -16.39 7.03
C ARG A 129 10.89 -16.82 8.06
N HIS A 130 11.01 -18.04 8.58
CA HIS A 130 10.06 -18.58 9.56
C HIS A 130 10.08 -17.83 10.89
N TYR A 131 11.26 -17.42 11.34
CA TYR A 131 11.42 -16.66 12.58
C TYR A 131 10.83 -15.25 12.47
N LEU A 132 10.98 -14.62 11.29
CA LEU A 132 10.33 -13.36 10.97
C LEU A 132 8.81 -13.50 10.96
N HIS A 133 8.25 -14.53 10.29
CA HIS A 133 6.81 -14.76 10.25
C HIS A 133 6.22 -14.92 11.65
N HIS A 134 6.88 -15.73 12.50
CA HIS A 134 6.45 -15.94 13.87
C HIS A 134 6.44 -14.63 14.68
N ASN A 135 7.54 -13.86 14.64
CA ASN A 135 7.63 -12.62 15.40
C ASN A 135 6.63 -11.57 14.93
N ILE A 136 6.44 -11.43 13.61
CA ILE A 136 5.47 -10.49 13.05
C ILE A 136 4.06 -10.85 13.54
N ALA A 137 3.67 -12.12 13.43
CA ALA A 137 2.35 -12.58 13.87
C ALA A 137 2.12 -12.33 15.38
N LYS A 138 3.15 -12.50 16.22
CA LYS A 138 3.03 -12.38 17.67
C LYS A 138 3.06 -10.94 18.19
N TRP A 139 3.96 -10.11 17.66
CA TRP A 139 4.29 -8.79 18.23
C TRP A 139 3.90 -7.62 17.34
N PHE A 140 3.86 -7.80 16.01
CA PHE A 140 3.62 -6.73 15.03
C PHE A 140 2.25 -6.86 14.35
N THR A 141 1.28 -7.51 14.99
CA THR A 141 -0.12 -7.58 14.55
C THR A 141 -0.94 -6.51 15.26
N ARG A 142 -1.60 -5.65 14.49
CA ARG A 142 -2.50 -4.60 15.00
C ARG A 142 -3.81 -5.18 15.56
N PRO A 143 -4.58 -4.40 16.34
CA PRO A 143 -5.90 -4.81 16.85
C PRO A 143 -6.93 -5.15 15.76
N ASP A 144 -6.76 -4.61 14.56
CA ASP A 144 -7.58 -4.92 13.38
C ASP A 144 -7.19 -6.26 12.70
N GLY A 145 -6.15 -6.94 13.20
CA GLY A 145 -5.61 -8.17 12.64
C GLY A 145 -4.65 -7.97 11.46
N SER A 146 -4.32 -6.73 11.08
CA SER A 146 -3.34 -6.44 10.04
C SER A 146 -1.89 -6.51 10.57
N GLU A 147 -0.99 -7.05 9.76
CA GLU A 147 0.44 -7.13 10.08
C GLU A 147 1.12 -5.79 9.73
N MET A 148 1.91 -5.22 10.65
CA MET A 148 2.62 -3.94 10.44
C MET A 148 3.84 -4.08 9.53
N LEU A 149 4.44 -5.26 9.53
CA LEU A 149 5.61 -5.62 8.74
C LEU A 149 5.22 -6.71 7.76
N TYR A 150 5.98 -6.82 6.68
CA TYR A 150 5.83 -7.90 5.70
C TYR A 150 7.20 -8.49 5.38
N ILE A 151 7.19 -9.68 4.80
CA ILE A 151 8.41 -10.39 4.40
C ILE A 151 8.47 -10.39 2.88
N GLY A 152 9.60 -9.94 2.34
CA GLY A 152 9.84 -9.93 0.90
C GLY A 152 9.75 -11.32 0.28
N ARG A 153 9.35 -11.35 -0.99
CA ARG A 153 9.24 -12.59 -1.76
C ARG A 153 10.60 -13.25 -1.99
N GLU A 154 11.63 -12.47 -2.33
CA GLU A 154 12.96 -12.99 -2.62
C GLU A 154 13.77 -13.24 -1.34
N SER A 155 14.42 -14.41 -1.26
CA SER A 155 15.39 -14.71 -0.20
C SER A 155 16.79 -14.30 -0.64
N ILE A 156 17.50 -13.56 0.20
CA ILE A 156 18.85 -13.06 -0.09
C ILE A 156 19.86 -14.20 -0.10
N LEU A 157 19.71 -15.11 0.86
CA LEU A 157 20.48 -16.34 0.96
C LEU A 157 19.52 -17.52 1.17
N PRO A 158 19.85 -18.72 0.68
CA PRO A 158 19.16 -19.93 1.06
C PRO A 158 19.43 -20.16 2.55
N GLY A 159 18.44 -19.88 3.40
CA GLY A 159 18.53 -20.17 4.83
C GLY A 159 18.37 -21.67 5.06
N GLN A 160 19.48 -22.40 5.20
CA GLN A 160 19.44 -23.80 5.62
C GLN A 160 19.54 -23.88 7.15
N SER A 161 18.78 -24.78 7.74
CA SER A 161 18.87 -25.14 9.15
C SER A 161 19.22 -26.61 9.23
N ALA A 162 20.24 -26.94 10.01
CA ALA A 162 20.72 -28.30 10.18
C ALA A 162 20.94 -28.59 11.67
N TRP A 163 20.88 -29.86 12.05
CA TRP A 163 21.22 -30.28 13.40
C TRP A 163 22.73 -30.54 13.48
N PRO A 164 23.45 -29.87 14.39
CA PRO A 164 24.87 -30.17 14.60
C PRO A 164 24.97 -31.53 15.29
N LEU A 165 25.63 -32.49 14.63
CA LEU A 165 25.89 -33.82 15.17
C LEU A 165 27.40 -33.99 15.41
N PRO A 166 27.81 -34.76 16.44
CA PRO A 166 29.22 -35.10 16.63
C PRO A 166 29.81 -35.77 15.39
N LEU A 167 31.08 -35.50 15.15
CA LEU A 167 31.82 -36.16 14.09
C LEU A 167 31.79 -37.69 14.31
N ASP A 168 31.52 -38.44 13.25
CA ASP A 168 31.43 -39.91 13.24
C ASP A 168 30.38 -40.52 14.17
N ALA A 169 29.35 -39.76 14.54
CA ALA A 169 28.23 -40.32 15.30
C ALA A 169 27.53 -41.46 14.51
N PRO A 170 27.36 -42.66 15.09
CA PRO A 170 26.84 -43.83 14.38
C PRO A 170 25.36 -43.69 13.98
N TYR A 171 24.66 -42.69 14.52
CA TYR A 171 23.24 -42.43 14.28
C TYR A 171 22.97 -41.36 13.21
N VAL A 172 24.00 -40.74 12.61
CA VAL A 172 23.82 -39.69 11.58
C VAL A 172 22.94 -40.18 10.42
N VAL A 173 23.26 -41.36 9.88
CA VAL A 173 22.52 -41.95 8.75
C VAL A 173 21.03 -42.16 9.07
N ASN A 174 20.75 -42.61 10.30
CA ASN A 174 19.37 -42.83 10.74
C ASN A 174 18.63 -41.50 10.92
N ILE A 175 19.29 -40.48 11.48
CA ILE A 175 18.71 -39.14 11.63
C ILE A 175 18.43 -38.52 10.26
N ASP A 176 19.36 -38.61 9.31
CA ASP A 176 19.19 -38.05 7.97
C ASP A 176 18.01 -38.70 7.24
N TYR A 177 17.87 -40.03 7.34
CA TYR A 177 16.72 -40.75 6.77
C TYR A 177 15.40 -40.27 7.38
N LEU A 178 15.33 -40.16 8.72
CA LEU A 178 14.12 -39.70 9.40
C LEU A 178 13.80 -38.24 9.08
N LEU A 179 14.81 -37.38 8.98
CA LEU A 179 14.64 -35.97 8.64
C LEU A 179 14.11 -35.83 7.21
N MET A 180 14.64 -36.61 6.27
CA MET A 180 14.14 -36.65 4.90
C MET A 180 12.69 -37.12 4.86
N ALA A 181 12.35 -38.20 5.56
CA ALA A 181 10.97 -38.69 5.64
C ALA A 181 10.01 -37.64 6.21
N VAL A 182 10.44 -36.85 7.20
CA VAL A 182 9.64 -35.75 7.78
C VAL A 182 9.40 -34.63 6.76
N VAL A 183 10.42 -34.25 5.99
CA VAL A 183 10.32 -33.23 4.94
C VAL A 183 9.48 -33.73 3.76
N GLU A 184 9.71 -34.94 3.28
CA GLU A 184 8.95 -35.57 2.18
C GLU A 184 7.47 -35.76 2.53
N ALA A 185 7.17 -36.08 3.79
CA ALA A 185 5.80 -36.14 4.28
C ALA A 185 5.12 -34.76 4.45
N GLY A 186 5.86 -33.65 4.26
CA GLY A 186 5.37 -32.29 4.43
C GLY A 186 5.04 -31.93 5.89
N LEU A 187 5.58 -32.69 6.85
CA LEU A 187 5.30 -32.47 8.27
C LEU A 187 5.90 -31.15 8.76
N TYR A 188 7.06 -30.76 8.23
CA TYR A 188 7.72 -29.50 8.55
C TYR A 188 6.84 -28.28 8.21
N GLU A 189 6.34 -28.22 6.98
CA GLU A 189 5.47 -27.15 6.49
C GLU A 189 4.15 -27.12 7.27
N LYS A 190 3.57 -28.30 7.53
CA LYS A 190 2.36 -28.42 8.33
C LYS A 190 2.56 -27.87 9.75
N TRP A 191 3.60 -28.30 10.46
CA TRP A 191 3.87 -27.84 11.82
C TRP A 191 4.12 -26.34 11.88
N MET A 192 4.80 -25.79 10.88
CA MET A 192 5.01 -24.35 10.76
C MET A 192 3.69 -23.60 10.57
N SER A 193 2.83 -24.10 9.67
CA SER A 193 1.50 -23.52 9.43
C SER A 193 0.63 -23.60 10.70
N ASP A 194 0.60 -24.74 11.37
CA ASP A 194 -0.16 -24.96 12.60
C ASP A 194 0.33 -24.03 13.73
N LEU A 195 1.65 -23.83 13.84
CA LEU A 195 2.25 -22.91 14.81
C LEU A 195 1.85 -21.46 14.53
N LEU A 196 1.92 -21.00 13.27
CA LEU A 196 1.49 -19.65 12.90
C LEU A 196 -0.01 -19.45 13.12
N PHE A 197 -0.82 -20.47 12.84
CA PHE A 197 -2.26 -20.43 13.10
C PHE A 197 -2.56 -20.26 14.58
N LYS A 198 -1.92 -21.05 15.46
CA LYS A 198 -2.06 -20.95 16.92
C LYS A 198 -1.66 -19.57 17.43
N VAL A 199 -0.50 -19.06 17.01
CA VAL A 199 -0.02 -17.72 17.42
C VAL A 199 -1.01 -16.62 17.05
N ARG A 200 -1.62 -16.70 15.86
CA ARG A 200 -2.63 -15.74 15.42
C ARG A 200 -3.93 -15.86 16.21
N GLN A 201 -4.35 -17.07 16.60
CA GLN A 201 -5.51 -17.28 17.45
C GLN A 201 -5.29 -16.70 18.86
N GLU A 202 -4.18 -17.07 19.51
CA GLU A 202 -3.80 -16.55 20.82
C GLU A 202 -3.75 -15.03 20.83
N LYS A 203 -3.21 -14.41 19.77
CA LYS A 203 -3.15 -12.95 19.67
C LYS A 203 -4.54 -12.31 19.58
N ARG A 204 -5.46 -12.91 18.84
CA ARG A 204 -6.85 -12.43 18.72
C ARG A 204 -7.61 -12.57 20.04
N GLU A 205 -7.37 -13.64 20.78
CA GLU A 205 -7.95 -13.85 22.10
C GLU A 205 -7.45 -12.79 23.09
N GLN A 206 -6.12 -12.56 23.15
CA GLN A 206 -5.53 -11.52 23.97
C GLN A 206 -6.08 -10.12 23.63
N GLN A 207 -6.25 -9.81 22.34
CA GLN A 207 -6.82 -8.53 21.92
C GLN A 207 -8.29 -8.37 22.33
N ARG A 208 -9.06 -9.47 22.31
CA ARG A 208 -10.45 -9.48 22.80
C ARG A 208 -10.52 -9.24 24.30
N GLU A 209 -9.71 -9.94 25.09
CA GLU A 209 -9.64 -9.77 26.54
C GLU A 209 -9.25 -8.33 26.91
N GLN A 210 -8.25 -7.77 26.24
CA GLN A 210 -7.84 -6.37 26.45
C GLN A 210 -8.95 -5.35 26.11
N GLN A 211 -9.80 -5.65 25.12
CA GLN A 211 -10.97 -4.80 24.80
C GLN A 211 -12.10 -4.93 25.82
N LEU A 212 -12.23 -6.09 26.48
CA LEU A 212 -13.21 -6.33 27.55
C LEU A 212 -12.79 -5.65 28.87
N ASP A 213 -11.48 -5.61 29.17
CA ASP A 213 -10.94 -4.99 30.38
C ASP A 213 -10.74 -3.47 30.27
N ALA A 214 -10.59 -2.94 29.05
CA ALA A 214 -10.57 -1.51 28.82
C ALA A 214 -11.97 -0.91 29.03
N LYS A 215 -12.13 -0.08 30.07
CA LYS A 215 -13.30 0.81 30.23
C LYS A 215 -13.57 1.52 28.89
N PRO A 216 -14.84 1.74 28.50
CA PRO A 216 -15.18 2.41 27.25
C PRO A 216 -14.81 3.89 27.36
N GLU A 217 -13.54 4.22 27.19
CA GLU A 217 -13.23 5.49 26.58
C GLU A 217 -13.82 5.45 25.17
N PRO A 218 -14.43 6.55 24.67
CA PRO A 218 -14.86 6.64 23.29
C PRO A 218 -13.60 6.76 22.43
N THR A 219 -12.82 5.68 22.38
CA THR A 219 -11.86 5.44 21.32
C THR A 219 -12.73 5.32 20.11
N ARG A 220 -12.86 6.44 19.39
CA ARG A 220 -13.37 6.49 18.02
C ARG A 220 -12.86 5.21 17.39
N SER A 221 -13.78 4.27 17.17
CA SER A 221 -13.61 3.25 16.17
C SER A 221 -13.25 4.05 14.93
N LYS A 222 -11.95 4.10 14.65
CA LYS A 222 -11.44 4.38 13.34
C LYS A 222 -11.79 3.13 12.54
N GLU A 223 -13.09 2.85 12.42
CA GLU A 223 -13.62 2.45 11.14
C GLU A 223 -12.89 3.36 10.17
N MET A 224 -12.09 2.75 9.32
CA MET A 224 -11.36 3.43 8.27
C MET A 224 -12.37 3.92 7.23
N THR A 225 -13.41 4.63 7.67
CA THR A 225 -14.00 5.74 6.95
C THR A 225 -12.80 6.63 6.66
N LEU A 226 -12.27 6.53 5.44
CA LEU A 226 -11.35 7.51 4.90
C LEU A 226 -12.04 8.86 5.12
N SER A 227 -11.69 9.55 6.20
CA SER A 227 -12.16 10.90 6.45
C SER A 227 -11.59 11.70 5.29
N LEU A 228 -12.45 12.08 4.35
CA LEU A 228 -12.07 12.76 3.14
C LEU A 228 -11.34 14.05 3.55
N SER A 229 -10.01 14.01 3.53
CA SER A 229 -9.16 15.14 3.91
C SER A 229 -9.28 16.25 2.86
N MET A 230 -9.03 17.49 3.28
CA MET A 230 -8.93 18.65 2.38
C MET A 230 -7.96 18.39 1.21
N ASP A 231 -6.94 17.56 1.43
CA ASP A 231 -5.95 17.18 0.42
C ASP A 231 -6.59 16.57 -0.84
N HIS A 232 -7.69 15.83 -0.69
CA HIS A 232 -8.39 15.21 -1.83
C HIS A 232 -9.19 16.23 -2.65
N MET A 233 -9.53 17.39 -2.09
CA MET A 233 -10.34 18.43 -2.76
C MET A 233 -9.51 19.63 -3.23
N GLN A 234 -8.21 19.67 -2.93
CA GLN A 234 -7.31 20.76 -3.30
C GLN A 234 -7.35 21.06 -4.81
N GLY A 235 -7.34 20.02 -5.66
CA GLY A 235 -7.44 20.17 -7.12
C GLY A 235 -8.70 20.91 -7.55
N ALA A 236 -9.87 20.55 -7.00
CA ALA A 236 -11.14 21.21 -7.33
C ALA A 236 -11.13 22.70 -6.94
N PHE A 237 -10.58 23.03 -5.76
CA PHE A 237 -10.45 24.42 -5.33
C PHE A 237 -9.48 25.23 -6.19
N THR A 238 -8.33 24.65 -6.56
CA THR A 238 -7.37 25.33 -7.45
C THR A 238 -7.97 25.65 -8.82
N LEU A 239 -8.78 24.74 -9.36
CA LEU A 239 -9.44 24.91 -10.66
C LEU A 239 -10.55 25.97 -10.58
N LEU A 240 -11.32 25.99 -9.48
CA LEU A 240 -12.31 27.03 -9.22
C LEU A 240 -11.68 28.42 -9.11
N LEU A 241 -10.58 28.54 -8.35
CA LEU A 241 -9.87 29.81 -8.19
C LEU A 241 -9.32 30.30 -9.53
N LEU A 242 -8.72 29.42 -10.31
CA LEU A 242 -8.21 29.75 -11.65
C LEU A 242 -9.34 30.20 -12.59
N GLY A 243 -10.51 29.54 -12.54
CA GLY A 243 -11.69 29.93 -13.28
C GLY A 243 -12.21 31.33 -12.90
N LEU A 244 -12.28 31.64 -11.60
CA LEU A 244 -12.69 32.97 -11.11
C LEU A 244 -11.70 34.06 -11.54
N VAL A 245 -10.40 33.79 -11.49
CA VAL A 245 -9.36 34.74 -11.93
C VAL A 245 -9.48 35.02 -13.43
N LEU A 246 -9.62 33.98 -14.26
CA LEU A 246 -9.80 34.16 -15.70
C LEU A 246 -11.09 34.93 -16.02
N GLY A 247 -12.19 34.60 -15.33
CA GLY A 247 -13.46 35.32 -15.47
C GLY A 247 -13.33 36.81 -15.10
N ALA A 248 -12.66 37.11 -13.99
CA ALA A 248 -12.41 38.48 -13.55
C ALA A 248 -11.52 39.26 -14.55
N LEU A 249 -10.52 38.62 -15.15
CA LEU A 249 -9.67 39.23 -16.18
C LEU A 249 -10.46 39.56 -17.46
N VAL A 250 -11.29 38.63 -17.93
CA VAL A 250 -12.16 38.86 -19.10
C VAL A 250 -13.14 40.00 -18.83
N PHE A 251 -13.81 39.98 -17.68
CA PHE A 251 -14.75 41.04 -17.28
C PHE A 251 -14.06 42.41 -17.18
N SER A 252 -12.88 42.47 -16.55
CA SER A 252 -12.11 43.71 -16.43
C SER A 252 -11.69 44.26 -17.80
N ARG A 253 -11.31 43.37 -18.73
CA ARG A 253 -10.98 43.75 -20.11
C ARG A 253 -12.18 44.28 -20.87
N GLU A 254 -13.35 43.64 -20.73
CA GLU A 254 -14.59 44.08 -21.36
C GLU A 254 -14.99 45.48 -20.87
N LEU A 255 -14.87 45.72 -19.57
CA LEU A 255 -15.17 47.01 -18.94
C LEU A 255 -14.23 48.13 -19.42
N MET A 256 -12.95 47.82 -19.62
CA MET A 256 -11.99 48.75 -20.21
C MET A 256 -12.31 49.04 -21.68
N CYS A 257 -12.65 48.04 -22.49
CA CYS A 257 -13.04 48.26 -23.88
C CYS A 257 -14.34 49.07 -24.01
N GLN A 258 -15.28 48.89 -23.09
CA GLN A 258 -16.56 49.60 -23.10
C GLN A 258 -16.44 51.07 -22.65
N ASN A 259 -15.44 51.41 -21.84
CA ASN A 259 -15.12 52.79 -21.44
C ASN A 259 -14.31 53.57 -22.50
N TYR A 260 -13.78 52.91 -23.52
CA TYR A 260 -12.98 53.52 -24.60
C TYR A 260 -13.77 53.76 -25.90
N VAL A 261 -15.09 53.53 -25.89
CA VAL A 261 -16.05 53.83 -26.98
C VAL A 261 -17.06 54.86 -26.46
#